data_AF-A0A960V671-F1
#
_entry.id   AF-A0A960V671-F1
#
_cell.length_a   1.000
_cell.length_b   1.000
_cell.length_c   1.000
_cell.angle_alpha   90.00
_cell.angle_beta   90.00
_cell.angle_gamma   90.00
#
_symmetry.space_group_name_H-M   'P 1'
#
loop_
_entity.id
_entity.type
_entity.pdbx_description
1 polymer ?
#
loop_
_entity_poly.entity_id
_entity_poly.type
_entity_poly.pdbx_seq_one_letter_code
_entity_poly.pdbx_strand_id
1 'polypeptide(L)'
;MRRVLKIENFEDLERELEHLEQAEKIETSGVWSFYQILLHISNFIHYSMHGYPVMLPAIFRKTIGRFYFKRLMKKGVMEPGGYNPSTPKIREDGGIKPVLQKCKEVINDFKIFEGEFAPHPVFDKLDKSTWEKFHSIHASLHLSFVHPEYREVEIIPAEESVSQEEEKPIEKAKTKKEKKVSKKKLPLTKKKVVKGKKKTPVKKKITKKKVAKKR
;
A
#
# COMPACT_ATOMS: atom_id res chain seq x y z
N MET A 1 15.49 -18.24 -1.49
CA MET A 1 16.53 -17.31 -1.98
C MET A 1 15.95 -15.90 -1.96
N ARG A 2 16.71 -14.87 -1.58
CA ARG A 2 16.28 -13.45 -1.64
C ARG A 2 16.90 -12.79 -2.86
N ARG A 3 16.19 -11.86 -3.50
CA ARG A 3 16.80 -11.00 -4.53
C ARG A 3 17.58 -9.85 -3.90
N VAL A 4 18.53 -9.30 -4.62
CA VAL A 4 19.25 -8.09 -4.20
C VAL A 4 18.36 -6.88 -4.50
N LEU A 5 17.96 -6.15 -3.47
CA LEU A 5 17.13 -4.96 -3.57
C LEU A 5 17.61 -3.91 -2.57
N LYS A 6 17.72 -2.66 -3.03
CA LYS A 6 18.06 -1.51 -2.19
C LYS A 6 17.08 -0.39 -2.49
N ILE A 7 16.40 0.07 -1.46
CA ILE A 7 15.47 1.21 -1.47
C ILE A 7 16.09 2.26 -0.56
N GLU A 8 16.48 3.41 -1.12
CA GLU A 8 17.16 4.47 -0.38
C GLU A 8 16.20 5.47 0.26
N ASN A 9 15.03 5.67 -0.36
CA ASN A 9 14.01 6.63 0.04
C ASN A 9 12.60 6.16 -0.39
N PHE A 10 11.59 6.98 -0.13
CA PHE A 10 10.21 6.64 -0.49
C PHE A 10 9.92 6.70 -1.98
N GLU A 11 10.62 7.52 -2.75
CA GLU A 11 10.48 7.55 -4.21
C GLU A 11 10.95 6.22 -4.82
N ASP A 12 12.03 5.63 -4.31
CA ASP A 12 12.49 4.28 -4.71
C ASP A 12 11.45 3.22 -4.35
N LEU A 13 10.84 3.34 -3.17
CA LEU A 13 9.80 2.40 -2.71
C LEU A 13 8.57 2.47 -3.61
N GLU A 14 8.10 3.67 -3.92
CA GLU A 14 6.95 3.87 -4.81
C GLU A 14 7.21 3.28 -6.20
N ARG A 15 8.39 3.52 -6.79
CA ARG A 15 8.77 2.92 -8.08
C ARG A 15 8.82 1.39 -8.03
N GLU A 16 9.34 0.83 -6.94
CA GLU A 16 9.34 -0.62 -6.75
C GLU A 16 7.92 -1.18 -6.62
N LEU A 17 7.01 -0.48 -5.91
CA LEU A 17 5.61 -0.89 -5.81
C LEU A 17 4.89 -0.81 -7.17
N GLU A 18 5.17 0.21 -7.98
CA GLU A 18 4.65 0.33 -9.35
C GLU A 18 5.16 -0.80 -10.24
N HIS A 19 6.44 -1.13 -10.14
CA HIS A 19 7.03 -2.24 -10.88
C HIS A 19 6.42 -3.58 -10.48
N LEU A 20 6.22 -3.83 -9.18
CA LEU A 20 5.55 -5.04 -8.68
C LEU A 20 4.07 -5.10 -9.10
N GLU A 21 3.40 -3.97 -9.26
CA GLU A 21 2.01 -3.92 -9.72
C GLU A 21 1.84 -4.40 -11.17
N GLN A 22 2.88 -4.26 -12.00
CA GLN A 22 2.89 -4.72 -13.40
C GLN A 22 3.24 -6.20 -13.56
N ALA A 23 3.61 -6.90 -12.49
CA ALA A 23 4.00 -8.31 -12.57
C ALA A 23 2.80 -9.18 -12.96
N GLU A 24 3.00 -10.11 -13.89
CA GLU A 24 1.98 -11.09 -14.27
C GLU A 24 1.75 -12.08 -13.13
N LYS A 25 2.85 -12.48 -12.48
CA LYS A 25 2.83 -13.40 -11.35
C LYS A 25 3.83 -12.95 -10.30
N ILE A 26 3.49 -13.18 -9.03
CA ILE A 26 4.37 -12.87 -7.90
C ILE A 26 4.49 -14.09 -7.02
N GLU A 27 5.72 -14.50 -6.78
CA GLU A 27 6.07 -15.49 -5.77
C GLU A 27 6.79 -14.85 -4.60
N THR A 28 6.82 -15.56 -3.47
CA THR A 28 7.50 -15.10 -2.27
C THR A 28 8.32 -16.23 -1.70
N SER A 29 9.52 -15.89 -1.24
CA SER A 29 10.36 -16.78 -0.46
C SER A 29 10.13 -16.54 1.04
N GLY A 30 10.19 -17.60 1.85
CA GLY A 30 9.92 -17.51 3.30
C GLY A 30 8.47 -17.77 3.66
N VAL A 31 8.07 -17.33 4.86
CA VAL A 31 6.78 -17.71 5.47
C VAL A 31 5.64 -16.74 5.20
N TRP A 32 5.91 -15.57 4.62
CA TRP A 32 4.91 -14.54 4.36
C TRP A 32 4.52 -14.48 2.89
N SER A 33 3.23 -14.26 2.64
CA SER A 33 2.73 -13.93 1.31
C SER A 33 3.10 -12.51 0.90
N PHE A 34 2.90 -12.19 -0.38
CA PHE A 34 3.08 -10.82 -0.87
C PHE A 34 2.08 -9.86 -0.19
N TYR A 35 0.84 -10.32 0.01
CA TYR A 35 -0.17 -9.59 0.77
C TYR A 35 0.33 -9.21 2.17
N GLN A 36 0.87 -10.18 2.92
CA GLN A 36 1.39 -9.96 4.27
C GLN A 36 2.61 -9.04 4.31
N ILE A 37 3.50 -9.15 3.33
CA ILE A 37 4.65 -8.25 3.20
C ILE A 37 4.18 -6.80 3.02
N LEU A 38 3.28 -6.55 2.07
CA LEU A 38 2.74 -5.20 1.83
C LEU A 38 1.97 -4.67 3.05
N LEU A 39 1.15 -5.51 3.67
CA LEU A 39 0.40 -5.15 4.87
C LEU A 39 1.34 -4.80 6.03
N HIS A 40 2.41 -5.57 6.21
CA HIS A 40 3.39 -5.34 7.27
C HIS A 40 4.11 -4.00 7.08
N ILE A 41 4.63 -3.73 5.88
CA ILE A 41 5.27 -2.45 5.55
C ILE A 41 4.28 -1.30 5.79
N SER A 42 3.06 -1.42 5.27
CA SER A 42 2.02 -0.39 5.40
C SER A 42 1.70 -0.06 6.85
N ASN A 43 1.49 -1.11 7.67
CA ASN A 43 1.20 -0.96 9.09
C ASN A 43 2.38 -0.35 9.84
N PHE A 44 3.61 -0.73 9.50
CA PHE A 44 4.80 -0.20 10.18
C PHE A 44 4.98 1.30 9.92
N ILE A 45 4.75 1.76 8.68
CA ILE A 45 4.74 3.18 8.33
C ILE A 45 3.61 3.90 9.08
N HIS A 46 2.39 3.36 9.04
CA HIS A 46 1.24 3.93 9.73
C HIS A 46 1.47 4.08 11.24
N TYR A 47 1.98 3.05 11.92
CA TYR A 47 2.25 3.08 13.35
C TYR A 47 3.35 4.05 13.74
N SER A 48 4.27 4.40 12.84
CA SER A 48 5.25 5.45 13.12
C SER A 48 4.58 6.82 13.33
N MET A 49 3.42 7.06 12.73
CA MET A 49 2.63 8.30 12.91
C MET A 49 1.63 8.20 14.07
N HIS A 50 1.04 7.02 14.31
CA HIS A 50 -0.12 6.87 15.20
C HIS A 50 0.13 6.04 16.47
N GLY A 51 1.30 5.42 16.60
CA GLY A 51 1.67 4.59 17.74
C GLY A 51 1.67 3.09 17.43
N TYR A 52 2.57 2.37 18.11
CA TYR A 52 2.69 0.93 18.01
C TYR A 52 1.90 0.22 19.12
N PRO A 53 1.32 -0.97 18.83
CA PRO A 53 0.53 -1.70 19.80
C PRO A 53 1.37 -2.32 20.93
N VAL A 54 2.65 -2.62 20.67
CA VAL A 54 3.56 -3.27 21.62
C VAL A 54 4.90 -2.55 21.59
N MET A 55 5.43 -2.25 22.78
CA MET A 55 6.69 -1.53 22.97
C MET A 55 7.63 -2.36 23.84
N LEU A 56 8.93 -2.39 23.52
CA LEU A 56 9.92 -2.97 24.43
C LEU A 56 10.15 -2.08 25.66
N PRO A 57 10.66 -2.65 26.77
CA PRO A 57 10.98 -1.90 27.99
C PRO A 57 11.88 -0.69 27.71
N ALA A 58 11.60 0.43 28.36
CA ALA A 58 12.31 1.70 28.11
C ALA A 58 13.83 1.60 28.31
N ILE A 59 14.28 0.79 29.28
CA ILE A 59 15.71 0.56 29.54
C ILE A 59 16.38 -0.08 28.31
N PHE A 60 15.75 -1.08 27.70
CA PHE A 60 16.26 -1.72 26.50
C PHE A 60 16.34 -0.74 25.33
N ARG A 61 15.29 0.07 25.13
CA ARG A 61 15.24 1.04 24.03
C ARG A 61 16.34 2.10 24.13
N LYS A 62 16.60 2.59 25.36
CA LYS A 62 17.58 3.65 25.63
C LYS A 62 19.03 3.16 25.64
N THR A 63 19.26 1.85 25.69
CA THR A 63 20.62 1.26 25.76
C THR A 63 20.93 0.46 24.49
N ILE A 64 20.65 -0.86 24.51
CA ILE A 64 20.94 -1.82 23.45
C ILE A 64 20.27 -1.40 22.13
N GLY A 65 19.03 -0.89 22.20
CA GLY A 65 18.30 -0.39 21.03
C GLY A 65 19.07 0.67 20.25
N ARG A 66 19.65 1.67 20.93
CA ARG A 66 20.42 2.75 20.29
C ARG A 66 21.68 2.24 19.59
N PHE A 67 22.32 1.21 20.14
CA PHE A 67 23.49 0.58 19.50
C PHE A 67 23.10 -0.13 18.20
N TYR A 68 22.05 -0.95 18.23
CA TYR A 68 21.52 -1.60 17.03
C TYR A 68 21.09 -0.59 15.97
N PHE A 69 20.41 0.48 16.40
CA PHE A 69 20.01 1.58 15.52
C PHE A 69 21.20 2.19 14.78
N LYS A 70 22.27 2.58 15.51
CA LYS A 70 23.48 3.15 14.88
C LYS A 70 24.09 2.20 13.84
N ARG A 71 24.17 0.90 14.17
CA ARG A 71 24.69 -0.12 13.24
C ARG A 71 23.80 -0.26 12.00
N LEU A 72 22.48 -0.31 12.18
CA LEU A 72 21.50 -0.39 11.10
C LEU A 72 21.62 0.82 10.16
N MET A 73 21.62 2.04 10.70
CA MET A 73 21.69 3.28 9.91
C MET A 73 23.03 3.45 9.19
N LYS A 74 24.12 2.93 9.76
CA LYS A 74 25.45 2.91 9.13
C LYS A 74 25.52 1.88 8.00
N LYS A 75 24.97 0.68 8.21
CA LYS A 75 25.00 -0.39 7.22
C LYS A 75 24.00 -0.20 6.08
N GLY A 76 22.85 0.42 6.35
CA GLY A 76 21.76 0.54 5.38
C GLY A 76 21.09 -0.80 5.03
N VAL A 77 21.33 -1.86 5.80
CA VAL A 77 20.81 -3.21 5.53
C VAL A 77 20.28 -3.81 6.83
N MET A 78 19.08 -4.37 6.76
CA MET A 78 18.45 -5.12 7.85
C MET A 78 18.52 -6.62 7.55
N GLU A 79 18.91 -7.41 8.55
CA GLU A 79 18.91 -8.86 8.43
C GLU A 79 17.56 -9.45 8.88
N PRO A 80 17.12 -10.57 8.27
CA PRO A 80 15.93 -11.28 8.73
C PRO A 80 16.16 -11.93 10.10
N GLY A 81 15.08 -12.39 10.73
CA GLY A 81 15.14 -13.11 12.01
C GLY A 81 15.18 -12.23 13.26
N GLY A 82 15.01 -10.91 13.10
CA GLY A 82 14.78 -10.01 14.23
C GLY A 82 13.53 -10.42 15.03
N TYR A 83 13.64 -10.40 16.36
CA TYR A 83 12.50 -10.69 17.23
C TYR A 83 11.45 -9.58 17.13
N ASN A 84 10.24 -9.95 16.73
CA ASN A 84 9.06 -9.08 16.78
C ASN A 84 7.88 -9.90 17.34
N PRO A 85 7.33 -9.55 18.51
CA PRO A 85 6.27 -10.30 19.16
C PRO A 85 4.95 -10.30 18.37
N SER A 86 4.76 -9.36 17.45
CA SER A 86 3.56 -9.20 16.64
C SER A 86 3.68 -9.76 15.21
N THR A 87 4.77 -10.48 14.90
CA THR A 87 4.98 -11.14 13.61
C THR A 87 3.90 -12.21 13.37
N PRO A 88 3.13 -12.14 12.26
CA PRO A 88 2.25 -13.22 11.84
C PRO A 88 3.02 -14.53 11.68
N LYS A 89 2.52 -15.59 12.33
CA LYS A 89 3.14 -16.94 12.32
C LYS A 89 2.57 -17.84 11.23
N ILE A 90 1.42 -17.47 10.67
CA ILE A 90 0.69 -18.25 9.67
C ILE A 90 0.72 -17.44 8.37
N ARG A 91 0.95 -18.13 7.25
CA ARG A 91 0.87 -17.54 5.93
C ARG A 91 -0.60 -17.26 5.59
N GLU A 92 -0.89 -16.04 5.18
CA GLU A 92 -2.24 -15.61 4.82
C GLU A 92 -2.19 -14.88 3.48
N ASP A 93 -3.10 -15.19 2.57
CA ASP A 93 -3.24 -14.48 1.30
C ASP A 93 -4.43 -13.51 1.36
N GLY A 94 -4.43 -12.52 0.47
CA GLY A 94 -5.46 -11.48 0.45
C GLY A 94 -5.43 -10.67 -0.85
N GLY A 95 -6.32 -9.69 -0.96
CA GLY A 95 -6.40 -8.85 -2.15
C GLY A 95 -5.15 -7.99 -2.33
N ILE A 96 -4.35 -8.29 -3.36
CA ILE A 96 -3.09 -7.57 -3.65
C ILE A 96 -3.34 -6.11 -4.02
N LYS A 97 -4.26 -5.83 -4.95
CA LYS A 97 -4.55 -4.45 -5.39
C LYS A 97 -4.95 -3.53 -4.23
N PRO A 98 -5.91 -3.90 -3.34
CA PRO A 98 -6.23 -3.09 -2.17
C PRO A 98 -5.06 -2.82 -1.23
N VAL A 99 -4.22 -3.82 -0.92
CA VAL A 99 -3.11 -3.64 0.03
C VAL A 99 -1.96 -2.83 -0.58
N LEU A 100 -1.73 -2.96 -1.89
CA LEU A 100 -0.75 -2.16 -2.61
C LEU A 100 -1.17 -0.69 -2.63
N GLN A 101 -2.45 -0.42 -2.92
CA GLN A 101 -3.02 0.92 -2.82
C GLN A 101 -2.88 1.48 -1.40
N LYS A 102 -3.16 0.66 -0.37
CA LYS A 102 -2.96 1.06 1.02
C LYS A 102 -1.50 1.42 1.33
N CYS A 103 -0.55 0.68 0.78
CA CYS A 103 0.86 0.96 0.94
C CYS A 103 1.22 2.33 0.35
N LYS A 104 0.74 2.65 -0.85
CA LYS A 104 0.93 3.97 -1.49
C LYS A 104 0.29 5.09 -0.66
N GLU A 105 -0.92 4.87 -0.14
CA GLU A 105 -1.61 5.85 0.71
C GLU A 105 -0.83 6.19 1.97
N VAL A 106 -0.33 5.19 2.71
CA VAL A 106 0.41 5.46 3.96
C VAL A 106 1.76 6.11 3.73
N ILE A 107 2.40 5.88 2.57
CA ILE A 107 3.61 6.58 2.15
C ILE A 107 3.28 8.06 1.95
N ASN A 108 2.19 8.37 1.24
CA ASN A 108 1.73 9.74 1.05
C ASN A 108 1.36 10.40 2.39
N ASP A 109 0.60 9.70 3.24
CA ASP A 109 0.23 10.19 4.58
C ASP A 109 1.49 10.55 5.39
N PHE A 110 2.52 9.71 5.36
CA PHE A 110 3.80 9.98 6.02
C PHE A 110 4.50 11.22 5.44
N LYS A 111 4.55 11.35 4.11
CA LYS A 111 5.17 12.50 3.42
C LYS A 111 4.53 13.82 3.86
N ILE A 112 3.21 13.86 3.99
CA ILE A 112 2.48 15.08 4.41
C ILE A 112 2.28 15.19 5.93
N PHE A 113 2.73 14.21 6.72
CA PHE A 113 2.55 14.24 8.17
C PHE A 113 3.40 15.31 8.83
N GLU A 114 2.75 16.19 9.61
CA GLU A 114 3.36 17.29 10.36
C GLU A 114 3.25 17.10 11.89
N GLY A 115 2.66 15.99 12.35
CA GLY A 115 2.54 15.67 13.77
C GLY A 115 3.84 15.15 14.41
N GLU A 116 3.82 14.95 15.74
CA GLU A 116 4.91 14.25 16.42
C GLU A 116 4.85 12.75 16.09
N PHE A 117 5.95 12.20 15.59
CA PHE A 117 6.07 10.76 15.34
C PHE A 117 6.06 9.97 16.65
N ALA A 118 5.43 8.80 16.61
CA ALA A 118 5.46 7.86 17.70
C ALA A 118 6.88 7.33 17.96
N PRO A 119 7.23 6.97 19.20
CA PRO A 119 8.50 6.33 19.50
C PRO A 119 8.58 4.95 18.82
N HIS A 120 9.74 4.63 18.24
CA HIS A 120 10.01 3.30 17.71
C HIS A 120 10.00 2.26 18.85
N PRO A 121 9.46 1.05 18.65
CA PRO A 121 9.41 -0.02 19.66
C PRO A 121 10.75 -0.44 20.26
N VAL A 122 11.86 -0.01 19.66
CA VAL A 122 13.24 -0.45 19.95
C VAL A 122 14.18 0.75 20.02
N PHE A 123 14.04 1.74 19.15
CA PHE A 123 15.00 2.85 19.04
C PHE A 123 14.57 4.14 19.74
N ASP A 124 13.37 4.15 20.31
CA ASP A 124 12.75 5.33 20.95
C ASP A 124 12.48 6.45 19.92
N LYS A 125 12.66 7.73 20.27
CA LYS A 125 12.32 8.86 19.38
C LYS A 125 13.23 8.93 18.16
N LEU A 126 12.63 9.09 16.99
CA LEU A 126 13.29 9.31 15.70
C LEU A 126 12.68 10.54 15.02
N ASP A 127 13.48 11.31 14.30
CA ASP A 127 12.96 12.38 13.43
C ASP A 127 12.39 11.81 12.11
N LYS A 128 11.70 12.65 11.35
CA LYS A 128 11.02 12.27 10.09
C LYS A 128 11.99 11.66 9.08
N SER A 129 13.14 12.30 8.84
CA SER A 129 14.14 11.84 7.88
C SER A 129 14.74 10.48 8.27
N THR A 130 14.92 10.28 9.57
CA THR A 130 15.41 9.04 10.16
C THR A 130 14.36 7.92 10.03
N TRP A 131 13.09 8.23 10.26
CA TRP A 131 11.99 7.31 10.05
C TRP A 131 11.89 6.88 8.58
N GLU A 132 11.96 7.82 7.64
CA GLU A 132 11.89 7.53 6.21
C GLU A 132 13.02 6.59 5.78
N LYS A 133 14.27 6.89 6.18
CA LYS A 133 15.41 6.03 5.90
C LYS A 133 15.25 4.64 6.56
N PHE A 134 14.75 4.58 7.79
CA PHE A 134 14.47 3.30 8.44
C PHE A 134 13.44 2.49 7.67
N HIS A 135 12.31 3.10 7.29
CA HIS A 135 11.24 2.45 6.53
C HIS A 135 11.72 1.98 5.16
N SER A 136 12.61 2.72 4.51
CA SER A 136 13.22 2.34 3.22
C SER A 136 14.12 1.10 3.36
N ILE A 137 14.94 1.04 4.41
CA ILE A 137 15.76 -0.15 4.73
C ILE A 137 14.87 -1.35 5.10
N HIS A 138 13.82 -1.12 5.89
CA HIS A 138 12.85 -2.14 6.30
C HIS A 138 12.09 -2.71 5.10
N ALA A 139 11.61 -1.85 4.19
CA ALA A 139 10.96 -2.24 2.96
C ALA A 139 11.93 -3.02 2.04
N SER A 140 13.20 -2.61 1.93
CA SER A 140 14.23 -3.35 1.18
C SER A 140 14.34 -4.80 1.64
N LEU A 141 14.40 -5.02 2.97
CA LEU A 141 14.45 -6.38 3.52
C LEU A 141 13.21 -7.18 3.12
N HIS A 142 12.01 -6.64 3.32
CA HIS A 142 10.79 -7.42 3.07
C HIS A 142 10.53 -7.65 1.57
N LEU A 143 10.71 -6.64 0.73
CA LEU A 143 10.53 -6.77 -0.72
C LEU A 143 11.62 -7.62 -1.39
N SER A 144 12.78 -7.83 -0.74
CA SER A 144 13.80 -8.78 -1.20
C SER A 144 13.34 -10.25 -1.21
N PHE A 145 12.23 -10.57 -0.52
CA PHE A 145 11.62 -11.89 -0.56
C PHE A 145 10.62 -12.07 -1.71
N VAL A 146 10.24 -10.99 -2.39
CA VAL A 146 9.24 -10.96 -3.47
C VAL A 146 9.93 -11.17 -4.81
N HIS A 147 9.42 -12.13 -5.59
CA HIS A 147 9.95 -12.55 -6.88
C HIS A 147 8.87 -12.35 -7.96
N PRO A 148 8.90 -11.21 -8.67
CA PRO A 148 7.96 -10.96 -9.75
C PRO A 148 8.39 -11.68 -11.04
N GLU A 149 7.42 -12.19 -11.78
CA GLU A 149 7.54 -12.68 -13.16
C GLU A 149 6.72 -11.74 -14.05
N TYR A 150 7.35 -11.24 -15.12
CA TYR A 150 6.74 -10.33 -16.07
C TYR A 150 6.47 -11.06 -17.38
N ARG A 151 5.37 -10.71 -18.04
CA ARG A 151 5.10 -11.22 -19.38
C ARG A 151 6.17 -10.73 -20.34
N GLU A 152 6.87 -11.64 -21.01
CA GLU A 152 7.65 -11.29 -22.19
C GLU A 152 6.69 -10.90 -23.31
N VAL A 153 6.81 -9.68 -23.80
CA VAL A 153 6.13 -9.29 -25.02
C VAL A 153 6.98 -9.83 -26.17
N GLU A 154 6.53 -10.91 -26.79
CA GLU A 154 7.10 -11.34 -28.08
C GLU A 154 6.92 -10.19 -29.08
N ILE A 155 8.02 -9.56 -29.45
CA ILE A 155 8.05 -8.55 -30.51
C ILE A 155 7.92 -9.32 -31.83
N ILE A 156 6.70 -9.43 -32.36
CA ILE A 156 6.49 -9.93 -33.72
C ILE A 156 7.05 -8.87 -34.67
N PRO A 157 8.05 -9.18 -35.52
CA PRO A 157 8.57 -8.25 -36.51
C PRO A 157 7.44 -7.80 -37.44
N ALA A 158 7.38 -6.50 -37.73
CA ALA A 158 6.31 -5.84 -38.50
C ALA A 158 6.30 -6.19 -40.01
N GLU A 159 6.83 -7.33 -40.42
CA GLU A 159 7.15 -7.66 -41.82
C GLU A 159 6.12 -8.60 -42.48
N GLU A 160 5.00 -8.94 -41.83
CA GLU A 160 4.06 -9.96 -42.35
C GLU A 160 2.58 -9.49 -42.42
N SER A 161 2.34 -8.22 -42.73
CA SER A 161 1.01 -7.76 -43.14
C SER A 161 1.04 -6.90 -44.40
N VAL A 162 1.49 -7.49 -45.52
CA VAL A 162 1.24 -6.97 -46.87
C VAL A 162 0.81 -8.10 -47.78
N SER A 163 -0.51 -8.28 -47.94
CA SER A 163 -1.20 -8.85 -49.12
C SER A 163 -2.71 -8.87 -48.81
N GLN A 164 -3.68 -8.46 -49.62
CA GLN A 164 -3.77 -7.80 -50.94
C GLN A 164 -5.08 -6.99 -50.96
N GLU A 165 -5.11 -5.95 -51.80
CA GLU A 165 -6.30 -5.15 -52.13
C GLU A 165 -7.30 -5.96 -52.97
N GLU A 166 -8.61 -5.78 -52.73
CA GLU A 166 -9.62 -5.85 -53.79
C GLU A 166 -10.50 -4.60 -53.74
N GLU A 167 -10.22 -3.65 -54.63
CA GLU A 167 -11.12 -2.54 -54.95
C GLU A 167 -12.42 -3.07 -55.57
N LYS A 168 -13.58 -2.66 -55.03
CA LYS A 168 -14.88 -2.79 -55.73
C LYS A 168 -15.34 -1.44 -56.28
N PRO A 169 -15.93 -1.40 -57.49
CA PRO A 169 -16.19 -0.15 -58.19
C PRO A 169 -17.42 0.58 -57.64
N ILE A 170 -17.35 1.91 -57.69
CA ILE A 170 -18.43 2.84 -57.35
C ILE A 170 -19.44 2.89 -58.50
N GLU A 171 -20.66 2.40 -58.29
CA GLU A 171 -21.79 2.65 -59.20
C GLU A 171 -22.72 3.73 -58.62
N LYS A 172 -22.99 4.75 -59.44
CA LYS A 172 -23.86 5.89 -59.10
C LYS A 172 -25.31 5.61 -59.54
N ALA A 173 -26.23 5.90 -58.62
CA ALA A 173 -27.43 6.74 -58.78
C ALA A 173 -28.84 6.09 -58.69
N LYS A 174 -29.67 6.81 -57.92
CA LYS A 174 -31.11 7.18 -58.09
C LYS A 174 -32.11 6.69 -57.03
N THR A 175 -32.37 7.62 -56.10
CA THR A 175 -33.67 8.20 -55.69
C THR A 175 -34.95 7.38 -55.44
N LYS A 176 -35.54 7.72 -54.27
CA LYS A 176 -36.97 7.80 -53.88
C LYS A 176 -37.69 6.51 -53.42
N LYS A 177 -38.04 6.47 -52.13
CA LYS A 177 -39.40 6.85 -51.66
C LYS A 177 -39.46 7.01 -50.14
N GLU A 178 -40.15 8.07 -49.74
CA GLU A 178 -40.55 8.43 -48.38
C GLU A 178 -41.49 7.38 -47.75
N LYS A 179 -41.42 7.23 -46.43
CA LYS A 179 -42.63 7.14 -45.58
C LYS A 179 -42.33 7.61 -44.15
N LYS A 180 -43.02 8.69 -43.78
CA LYS A 180 -43.18 9.28 -42.44
C LYS A 180 -43.75 8.27 -41.42
N VAL A 181 -43.21 8.26 -40.19
CA VAL A 181 -43.97 8.20 -38.91
C VAL A 181 -43.07 8.83 -37.83
N SER A 182 -43.27 10.10 -37.49
CA SER A 182 -44.02 10.62 -36.32
C SER A 182 -43.29 10.54 -34.97
N LYS A 183 -43.08 11.74 -34.44
CA LYS A 183 -42.50 12.16 -33.16
C LYS A 183 -43.15 11.48 -31.94
N LYS A 184 -42.35 11.19 -30.92
CA LYS A 184 -42.77 11.45 -29.52
C LYS A 184 -41.59 11.84 -28.62
N LYS A 185 -41.78 12.96 -27.93
CA LYS A 185 -40.88 13.63 -26.99
C LYS A 185 -40.69 12.83 -25.68
N LEU A 186 -39.51 13.05 -25.10
CA LEU A 186 -39.09 12.88 -23.70
C LEU A 186 -40.15 13.36 -22.66
N PRO A 187 -40.05 12.90 -21.41
CA PRO A 187 -39.41 13.78 -20.41
C PRO A 187 -38.46 13.09 -19.42
N LEU A 188 -37.47 13.89 -19.00
CA LEU A 188 -36.68 13.70 -17.78
C LEU A 188 -37.58 13.68 -16.53
N THR A 189 -37.20 12.89 -15.53
CA THR A 189 -37.59 13.14 -14.13
C THR A 189 -36.36 13.28 -13.24
N LYS A 190 -36.37 14.37 -12.45
CA LYS A 190 -35.36 14.75 -11.47
C LYS A 190 -35.71 14.19 -10.08
N LYS A 191 -34.63 13.91 -9.33
CA LYS A 191 -34.45 14.02 -7.86
C LYS A 191 -35.26 13.11 -6.91
N LYS A 192 -34.51 12.42 -6.05
CA LYS A 192 -34.71 12.58 -4.59
C LYS A 192 -33.39 12.45 -3.81
N VAL A 193 -33.00 13.58 -3.23
CA VAL A 193 -32.04 13.70 -2.13
C VAL A 193 -32.72 13.16 -0.87
N VAL A 194 -32.06 12.25 -0.14
CA VAL A 194 -32.46 11.89 1.23
C VAL A 194 -31.34 12.30 2.17
N LYS A 195 -31.64 13.33 2.98
CA LYS A 195 -30.91 13.75 4.18
C LYS A 195 -31.43 12.96 5.38
N GLY A 196 -30.51 12.48 6.21
CA GLY A 196 -30.78 12.05 7.60
C GLY A 196 -29.68 11.11 8.08
N LYS A 197 -29.13 11.18 9.29
CA LYS A 197 -29.33 12.05 10.46
C LYS A 197 -28.04 11.89 11.28
N LYS A 198 -27.47 13.01 11.75
CA LYS A 198 -26.37 13.02 12.74
C LYS A 198 -26.85 12.36 14.03
N LYS A 199 -26.11 11.37 14.55
CA LYS A 199 -26.23 10.89 15.94
C LYS A 199 -25.19 11.63 16.78
N THR A 200 -25.66 12.42 17.74
CA THR A 200 -24.86 13.02 18.81
C THR A 200 -24.53 11.98 19.90
N PRO A 201 -23.41 12.14 20.63
CA PRO A 201 -22.94 11.14 21.59
C PRO A 201 -23.66 11.23 22.93
N VAL A 202 -24.03 10.07 23.48
CA VAL A 202 -24.58 9.92 24.83
C VAL A 202 -23.45 10.06 25.86
N LYS A 203 -23.59 11.03 26.78
CA LYS A 203 -22.72 11.22 27.95
C LYS A 203 -22.85 10.02 28.89
N LYS A 204 -21.78 9.24 29.08
CA LYS A 204 -21.66 8.30 30.21
C LYS A 204 -21.32 9.09 31.48
N LYS A 205 -22.21 9.02 32.48
CA LYS A 205 -21.97 9.50 33.85
C LYS A 205 -20.84 8.66 34.48
N ILE A 206 -19.78 9.33 34.91
CA ILE A 206 -18.73 8.76 35.76
C ILE A 206 -19.23 8.83 37.21
N THR A 207 -19.55 7.70 37.83
CA THR A 207 -19.73 7.59 39.28
C THR A 207 -18.39 7.20 39.91
N LYS A 208 -17.76 8.15 40.61
CA LYS A 208 -16.59 7.90 41.46
C LYS A 208 -17.05 7.09 42.69
N LYS A 209 -16.67 5.81 42.79
CA LYS A 209 -16.77 5.04 44.03
C LYS A 209 -15.51 5.33 44.86
N LYS A 210 -15.69 6.05 45.98
CA LYS A 210 -14.67 6.22 47.02
C LYS A 210 -14.30 4.83 47.58
N VAL A 211 -13.04 4.44 47.47
CA VAL A 211 -12.49 3.33 48.26
C VAL A 211 -12.00 3.92 49.58
N ALA A 212 -12.64 3.50 50.66
CA ALA A 212 -12.23 3.81 52.02
C ALA A 212 -10.96 3.04 52.36
N LYS A 213 -9.96 3.77 52.83
CA LYS A 213 -8.73 3.27 53.44
C LYS A 213 -9.10 2.72 54.82
N LYS A 214 -8.93 1.41 55.06
CA LYS A 214 -8.89 0.86 56.42
C LYS A 214 -7.46 0.42 56.72
N ARG A 215 -7.05 0.81 57.92
CA ARG A 215 -5.78 0.53 58.60
C ARG A 215 -5.56 -0.96 58.78
#